data_AF-A0A7W7M4X5-F1
#
_entry.id   AF-A0A7W7M4X5-F1
#
_cell.length_a   1.000
_cell.length_b   1.000
_cell.length_c   1.000
_cell.angle_alpha   90.00
_cell.angle_beta   90.00
_cell.angle_gamma   90.00
#
_symmetry.space_group_name_H-M   'P 1'
#
loop_
_entity.id
_entity.type
_entity.pdbx_description
1 polymer ?
#
loop_
_entity_poly.entity_id
_entity_poly.type
_entity_poly.pdbx_seq_one_letter_code
_entity_poly.pdbx_strand_id
1 'polypeptide(L)'
;MVKYPRTFHLPDSPGASADDRIQPDLSWLDGELVVTEKMDGGNLTFTRDAMHARSVDSGTHPWDRPAKALWAMTSWKIPDGWRVCGESMWARRSVAYTDLPGVFLVFGIWDETDTLLGWDDTVDWARRLELPMVPVLYRGGSLSEARAAWAAQRSADRSEGFVVRAAGRIPAAEFPMKLLKWVRADHVRTEAAWRHRDDFAVNEFA
;
A
#
# COMPACT_ATOMS: atom_id res chain seq x y z
N MET A 1 1.85 -1.58 19.23
CA MET A 1 1.81 -1.16 17.82
C MET A 1 2.82 -1.99 17.05
N VAL A 2 2.49 -2.47 15.85
CA VAL A 2 3.41 -3.30 15.04
C VAL A 2 3.67 -2.60 13.72
N LYS A 3 4.95 -2.45 13.36
CA LYS A 3 5.37 -1.79 12.12
C LYS A 3 5.01 -2.63 10.90
N TYR A 4 4.44 -2.00 9.87
CA TYR A 4 4.26 -2.67 8.58
C TYR A 4 5.62 -3.09 7.98
N PRO A 5 5.80 -4.36 7.59
CA PRO A 5 7.07 -4.86 7.08
C PRO A 5 7.56 -4.07 5.86
N ARG A 6 8.87 -4.09 5.60
CA ARG A 6 9.42 -3.49 4.39
C ARG A 6 9.06 -4.38 3.20
N THR A 7 8.33 -3.86 2.23
CA THR A 7 8.15 -4.54 0.92
C THR A 7 9.47 -4.47 0.14
N PHE A 8 9.97 -5.62 -0.30
CA PHE A 8 11.21 -5.72 -1.07
C PHE A 8 10.94 -5.46 -2.56
N HIS A 9 11.95 -4.98 -3.27
CA HIS A 9 11.90 -4.77 -4.71
C HIS A 9 12.04 -6.08 -5.47
N LEU A 10 11.35 -6.15 -6.61
CA LEU A 10 11.70 -7.09 -7.68
C LEU A 10 13.13 -6.77 -8.21
N PRO A 11 13.90 -7.78 -8.66
CA PRO A 11 15.28 -7.60 -9.13
C PRO A 11 15.47 -6.53 -10.21
N ASP A 12 14.48 -6.36 -11.08
CA ASP A 12 14.49 -5.44 -12.20
C ASP A 12 13.68 -4.15 -11.93
N SER A 13 13.40 -3.83 -10.66
CA SER A 13 12.72 -2.59 -10.30
C SER A 13 13.66 -1.39 -10.48
N PRO A 14 13.44 -0.52 -11.47
CA PRO A 14 14.38 0.56 -11.79
C PRO A 14 14.45 1.66 -10.74
N GLY A 15 13.41 1.84 -9.93
CA GLY A 15 13.36 2.82 -8.85
C GLY A 15 13.99 2.37 -7.52
N ALA A 16 14.69 1.24 -7.48
CA ALA A 16 15.38 0.78 -6.27
C ALA A 16 16.64 1.63 -5.98
N SER A 17 16.84 2.00 -4.72
CA SER A 17 18.01 2.73 -4.23
C SER A 17 18.96 1.83 -3.42
N ALA A 18 20.13 2.35 -3.02
CA ALA A 18 21.09 1.59 -2.21
C ALA A 18 20.56 1.13 -0.84
N ASP A 19 19.57 1.84 -0.29
CA ASP A 19 18.94 1.52 1.00
C ASP A 19 17.79 0.50 0.90
N ASP A 20 17.40 0.17 -0.34
CA ASP A 20 16.34 -0.78 -0.61
C ASP A 20 16.81 -2.23 -0.52
N ARG A 21 15.85 -3.12 -0.24
CA ARG A 21 16.09 -4.57 -0.25
C ARG A 21 15.49 -5.14 -1.52
N ILE A 22 16.23 -6.02 -2.18
CA ILE A 22 15.84 -6.72 -3.40
C ILE A 22 15.63 -8.19 -3.05
N GLN A 23 14.56 -8.80 -3.57
CA GLN A 23 14.29 -10.23 -3.42
C GLN A 23 14.75 -10.99 -4.68
N PRO A 24 15.82 -11.80 -4.61
CA PRO A 24 16.26 -12.60 -5.76
C PRO A 24 15.41 -13.85 -6.00
N ASP A 25 14.76 -14.41 -4.98
CA ASP A 25 13.93 -15.61 -5.13
C ASP A 25 12.52 -15.26 -5.63
N LEU A 26 12.27 -15.62 -6.88
CA LEU A 26 11.01 -15.39 -7.58
C LEU A 26 10.22 -16.68 -7.83
N SER A 27 10.65 -17.82 -7.25
CA SER A 27 10.06 -19.15 -7.49
C SER A 27 8.57 -19.27 -7.16
N TRP A 28 8.04 -18.36 -6.35
CA TRP A 28 6.63 -18.33 -5.97
C TRP A 28 5.73 -17.59 -6.96
N LEU A 29 6.29 -16.89 -7.94
CA LEU A 29 5.54 -16.05 -8.89
C LEU A 29 4.79 -16.84 -9.97
N ASP A 30 4.92 -18.17 -9.98
CA ASP A 30 4.14 -19.06 -10.84
C ASP A 30 2.78 -19.46 -10.21
N GLY A 31 2.53 -19.08 -8.95
CA GLY A 31 1.25 -19.27 -8.27
C GLY A 31 0.22 -18.19 -8.61
N GLU A 32 -0.99 -18.28 -8.05
CA GLU A 32 -1.98 -17.21 -8.20
C GLU A 32 -1.52 -15.92 -7.51
N LEU A 33 -1.43 -14.86 -8.30
CA LEU A 33 -0.96 -13.53 -7.91
C LEU A 33 -2.11 -12.53 -7.90
N VAL A 34 -1.97 -11.53 -7.04
CA VAL A 34 -2.72 -10.27 -7.14
C VAL A 34 -1.73 -9.13 -7.26
N VAL A 35 -2.01 -8.26 -8.22
CA VAL A 35 -1.18 -7.11 -8.54
C VAL A 35 -2.01 -5.86 -8.40
N THR A 36 -1.58 -4.98 -7.52
CA THR A 36 -2.26 -3.70 -7.28
C THR A 36 -1.40 -2.55 -7.75
N GLU A 37 -2.04 -1.43 -8.05
CA GLU A 37 -1.30 -0.18 -8.19
C GLU A 37 -0.56 0.12 -6.89
N LYS A 38 0.70 0.54 -7.00
CA LYS A 38 1.44 1.10 -5.88
C LYS A 38 1.09 2.58 -5.79
N MET A 39 0.19 2.91 -4.87
CA MET A 39 -0.22 4.29 -4.64
C MET A 39 0.92 5.10 -4.01
N ASP A 40 1.12 6.33 -4.49
CA ASP A 40 2.11 7.27 -3.96
C ASP A 40 1.52 8.07 -2.79
N GLY A 41 1.42 7.41 -1.64
CA GLY A 41 0.82 7.92 -0.40
C GLY A 41 1.75 7.84 0.81
N GLY A 42 1.17 7.99 2.01
CA GLY A 42 1.83 7.67 3.27
C GLY A 42 1.27 6.43 3.96
N ASN A 43 2.11 5.42 4.20
CA ASN A 43 1.69 4.21 4.90
C ASN A 43 1.13 4.50 6.30
N LEU A 44 -0.12 4.09 6.53
CA LEU A 44 -0.80 4.09 7.82
C LEU A 44 -1.32 2.69 8.15
N THR A 45 -1.43 2.42 9.45
CA THR A 45 -2.08 1.23 9.99
C THR A 45 -3.17 1.65 10.96
N PHE A 46 -4.37 1.13 10.74
CA PHE A 46 -5.52 1.27 11.62
C PHE A 46 -5.66 -0.03 12.42
N THR A 47 -5.72 0.10 13.73
CA THR A 47 -6.22 -0.94 14.63
C THR A 47 -7.50 -0.43 15.30
N ARG A 48 -8.16 -1.26 16.09
CA ARG A 48 -9.31 -0.81 16.89
C ARG A 48 -8.96 0.40 17.76
N ASP A 49 -7.80 0.34 18.42
CA ASP A 49 -7.44 1.30 19.48
C ASP A 49 -6.48 2.40 19.02
N ALA A 50 -5.85 2.28 17.85
CA ALA A 50 -4.87 3.25 17.39
C ALA A 50 -4.79 3.38 15.87
N MET A 51 -4.32 4.56 15.44
CA MET A 51 -3.77 4.78 14.11
C MET A 51 -2.28 5.13 14.26
N HIS A 52 -1.42 4.52 13.46
CA HIS A 52 0.00 4.88 13.42
C HIS A 52 0.59 4.77 12.02
N ALA A 53 1.62 5.57 11.75
CA ALA A 53 2.43 5.45 10.54
C ALA A 53 3.34 4.21 10.62
N ARG A 54 4.03 3.91 9.51
CA ARG A 54 5.06 2.86 9.49
C ARG A 54 6.19 3.11 10.49
N SER A 55 6.58 4.38 10.69
CA SER A 55 7.45 4.76 11.81
C SER A 55 6.55 5.07 12.99
N VAL A 56 6.44 4.13 13.93
CA VAL A 56 5.42 4.19 15.00
C VAL A 56 5.56 5.43 15.90
N ASP A 57 6.76 5.99 16.02
CA ASP A 57 7.06 7.16 16.87
C ASP A 57 6.88 8.51 16.17
N SER A 58 6.38 8.56 14.93
CA SER A 58 6.28 9.83 14.17
C SER A 58 5.10 10.73 14.56
N GLY A 59 4.19 10.25 15.41
CA GLY A 59 2.94 10.93 15.70
C GLY A 59 2.00 11.03 14.48
N THR A 60 0.99 11.90 14.58
CA THR A 60 0.06 12.18 13.47
C THR A 60 0.49 13.47 12.76
N HIS A 61 0.86 13.37 11.50
CA HIS A 61 1.18 14.54 10.68
C HIS A 61 -0.07 15.25 10.15
N PRO A 62 0.02 16.55 9.77
CA PRO A 62 -1.11 17.29 9.20
C PRO A 62 -1.78 16.60 8.00
N TRP A 63 -0.99 15.99 7.10
CA TRP A 63 -1.50 15.25 5.94
C TRP A 63 -2.16 13.91 6.28
N ASP A 64 -2.02 13.40 7.50
CA ASP A 64 -2.67 12.15 7.95
C ASP A 64 -3.96 12.43 8.75
N ARG A 65 -4.30 13.70 9.01
CA ARG A 65 -5.50 14.06 9.80
C ARG A 65 -6.80 13.59 9.15
N PRO A 66 -7.00 13.66 7.82
CA PRO A 66 -8.22 13.13 7.20
C PRO A 66 -8.35 11.61 7.36
N ALA A 67 -7.24 10.87 7.18
CA ALA A 67 -7.22 9.44 7.46
C ALA A 67 -7.48 9.14 8.94
N LYS A 68 -6.99 9.97 9.88
CA LYS A 68 -7.29 9.84 11.30
C LYS A 68 -8.75 10.06 11.64
N ALA A 69 -9.41 11.01 10.99
CA ALA A 69 -10.84 11.23 11.14
C ALA A 69 -11.63 9.99 10.66
N LEU A 70 -11.27 9.44 9.49
CA LEU A 70 -11.86 8.21 8.98
C LEU A 70 -11.63 7.01 9.93
N TRP A 71 -10.42 6.87 10.47
CA TRP A 71 -10.10 5.87 11.49
C TRP A 71 -11.02 6.02 12.70
N ALA A 72 -11.17 7.22 13.27
CA ALA A 72 -12.00 7.45 14.44
C ALA A 72 -13.49 7.06 14.23
N MET A 73 -13.97 7.12 12.99
CA MET A 73 -15.35 6.75 12.63
C MET A 73 -15.53 5.23 12.42
N THR A 74 -14.46 4.51 12.07
CA THR A 74 -14.53 3.11 11.60
C THR A 74 -13.80 2.11 12.50
N SER A 75 -12.90 2.57 13.37
CA SER A 75 -11.98 1.70 14.13
C SER A 75 -12.69 0.69 15.02
N TRP A 76 -13.85 1.05 15.58
CA TRP A 76 -14.66 0.18 16.42
C TRP A 76 -15.14 -1.09 15.67
N LYS A 77 -15.20 -1.06 14.33
CA LYS A 77 -15.53 -2.22 13.50
C LYS A 77 -14.35 -3.18 13.30
N ILE A 78 -13.11 -2.73 13.55
CA ILE A 78 -11.90 -3.54 13.39
C ILE A 78 -11.85 -4.54 14.56
N PRO A 79 -11.64 -5.85 14.32
CA PRO A 79 -11.48 -6.83 15.40
C PRO A 79 -10.25 -6.56 16.27
N ASP A 80 -10.27 -7.05 17.50
CA ASP A 80 -9.11 -6.95 18.40
C ASP A 80 -7.91 -7.68 17.82
N GLY A 81 -6.73 -7.08 17.94
CA GLY A 81 -5.48 -7.64 17.40
C GLY A 81 -5.29 -7.48 15.88
N TRP A 82 -6.32 -7.02 15.14
CA TRP A 82 -6.23 -6.84 13.70
C TRP A 82 -5.58 -5.52 13.31
N ARG A 83 -4.94 -5.50 12.14
CA ARG A 83 -4.27 -4.32 11.57
C ARG A 83 -4.70 -4.13 10.12
N VAL A 84 -5.44 -3.06 9.86
CA VAL A 84 -5.82 -2.63 8.50
C VAL A 84 -4.76 -1.66 7.99
N CYS A 85 -3.97 -2.08 7.02
CA CYS A 85 -2.89 -1.29 6.45
C CYS A 85 -3.31 -0.69 5.10
N GLY A 86 -3.00 0.58 4.92
CA GLY A 86 -3.35 1.33 3.72
C GLY A 86 -2.49 2.56 3.51
N GLU A 87 -2.71 3.23 2.39
CA GLU A 87 -2.04 4.47 2.02
C GLU A 87 -2.91 5.67 2.35
N SER A 88 -2.34 6.63 3.08
CA SER A 88 -2.88 7.98 3.28
C SER A 88 -2.68 8.80 2.02
N MET A 89 -3.78 9.23 1.41
CA MET A 89 -3.80 9.83 0.07
C MET A 89 -4.15 11.31 0.08
N TRP A 90 -4.24 11.97 1.24
CA TRP A 90 -4.60 13.39 1.30
C TRP A 90 -3.55 14.29 0.65
N ALA A 91 -2.31 14.23 1.12
CA ALA A 91 -1.23 14.99 0.50
C ALA A 91 -0.87 14.41 -0.86
N ARG A 92 -0.82 15.29 -1.86
CA ARG A 92 -0.22 14.98 -3.16
C ARG A 92 1.28 14.84 -2.99
N ARG A 93 1.82 13.73 -3.48
CA ARG A 93 3.26 13.44 -3.53
C ARG A 93 3.76 13.62 -4.97
N SER A 94 4.54 12.68 -5.47
CA SER A 94 5.11 12.73 -6.82
C SER A 94 4.08 12.46 -7.91
N VAL A 95 3.02 11.71 -7.59
CA VAL A 95 1.86 11.48 -8.47
C VAL A 95 0.70 12.40 -8.07
N ALA A 96 0.09 13.04 -9.06
CA ALA A 96 -1.09 13.89 -8.89
C ALA A 96 -2.35 13.10 -9.23
N TYR A 97 -3.02 12.56 -8.21
CA TYR A 97 -4.27 11.83 -8.40
C TYR A 97 -5.44 12.80 -8.48
N THR A 98 -6.37 12.55 -9.39
CA THR A 98 -7.48 13.46 -9.72
C THR A 98 -8.87 12.87 -9.45
N ASP A 99 -8.95 11.60 -9.03
CA ASP A 99 -10.20 10.86 -8.90
C ASP A 99 -10.05 9.72 -7.88
N LEU A 100 -9.60 10.04 -6.66
CA LEU A 100 -9.41 9.03 -5.62
C LEU A 100 -10.73 8.67 -4.93
N PRO A 101 -11.00 7.38 -4.66
CA PRO A 101 -12.23 6.95 -4.01
C PRO A 101 -12.26 7.22 -2.50
N GLY A 102 -11.19 7.77 -1.92
CA GLY A 102 -11.12 8.14 -0.51
C GLY A 102 -9.72 8.53 -0.05
N VAL A 103 -9.66 9.08 1.18
CA VAL A 103 -8.42 9.61 1.79
C VAL A 103 -7.47 8.53 2.32
N PHE A 104 -7.95 7.28 2.41
CA PHE A 104 -7.17 6.12 2.86
C PHE A 104 -7.54 4.91 1.99
N LEU A 105 -6.55 4.28 1.37
CA LEU A 105 -6.77 3.13 0.49
C LEU A 105 -6.12 1.87 1.08
N VAL A 106 -6.94 0.87 1.40
CA VAL A 106 -6.48 -0.41 1.97
C VAL A 106 -5.69 -1.19 0.93
N PHE A 107 -4.49 -1.67 1.31
CA PHE A 107 -3.71 -2.61 0.50
C PHE A 107 -3.45 -3.96 1.20
N GLY A 108 -3.77 -4.08 2.49
CA GLY A 108 -3.56 -5.32 3.23
C GLY A 108 -4.14 -5.29 4.63
N ILE A 109 -4.64 -6.43 5.10
CA ILE A 109 -5.20 -6.58 6.44
C ILE A 109 -4.51 -7.76 7.10
N TRP A 110 -4.05 -7.57 8.33
CA TRP A 110 -3.46 -8.62 9.14
C TRP A 110 -4.41 -9.02 10.26
N ASP A 111 -4.47 -10.31 10.52
CA ASP A 111 -5.19 -10.86 11.67
C ASP A 111 -4.32 -10.89 12.93
N GLU A 112 -4.91 -11.39 14.02
CA GLU A 112 -4.29 -11.51 15.34
C GLU A 112 -3.14 -12.52 15.40
N THR A 113 -2.99 -13.37 14.37
CA THR A 113 -1.94 -14.40 14.29
C THR A 113 -0.67 -13.89 13.61
N ASP A 114 -0.61 -12.59 13.31
CA ASP A 114 0.45 -11.97 12.50
C ASP A 114 0.51 -12.54 11.07
N THR A 115 -0.67 -12.85 10.51
CA THR A 115 -0.83 -13.32 9.13
C THR A 115 -1.54 -12.26 8.30
N LEU A 116 -0.94 -11.87 7.17
CA LEU A 116 -1.60 -11.05 6.18
C LEU A 116 -2.67 -11.91 5.50
N LEU A 117 -3.92 -11.44 5.53
CA LEU A 117 -5.05 -12.14 4.94
C LEU A 117 -4.85 -12.39 3.45
N GLY A 118 -5.47 -13.45 2.93
CA GLY A 118 -5.62 -13.65 1.50
C GLY A 118 -6.35 -12.47 0.86
N TRP A 119 -6.17 -12.28 -0.45
CA TRP A 119 -6.74 -11.11 -1.13
C TRP A 119 -8.26 -11.10 -1.06
N ASP A 120 -8.92 -12.24 -1.25
CA ASP A 120 -10.38 -12.33 -1.18
C ASP A 120 -10.92 -11.97 0.21
N ASP A 121 -10.30 -12.50 1.27
CA ASP A 121 -10.60 -12.13 2.66
C ASP A 121 -10.34 -10.63 2.90
N THR A 122 -9.24 -10.09 2.33
CA THR A 122 -8.91 -8.66 2.45
C THR A 122 -10.01 -7.80 1.81
N VAL A 123 -10.49 -8.19 0.62
CA VAL A 123 -11.58 -7.49 -0.09
C VAL A 123 -12.89 -7.57 0.69
N ASP A 124 -13.24 -8.74 1.22
CA ASP A 124 -14.46 -8.91 2.01
C ASP A 124 -14.44 -8.04 3.27
N TRP A 125 -13.32 -8.03 4.00
CA TRP A 125 -13.16 -7.18 5.18
C TRP A 125 -13.13 -5.69 4.86
N ALA A 126 -12.42 -5.27 3.81
CA ALA A 126 -12.42 -3.86 3.39
C ALA A 126 -13.85 -3.39 3.05
N ARG A 127 -14.65 -4.23 2.39
CA ARG A 127 -16.07 -3.96 2.12
C ARG A 127 -16.89 -3.83 3.40
N ARG A 128 -16.73 -4.74 4.37
CA ARG A 128 -17.44 -4.67 5.68
C ARG A 128 -17.06 -3.42 6.48
N LEU A 129 -15.82 -2.98 6.36
CA LEU A 129 -15.32 -1.76 7.00
C LEU A 129 -15.70 -0.49 6.23
N GLU A 130 -16.28 -0.62 5.03
CA GLU A 130 -16.60 0.49 4.12
C GLU A 130 -15.36 1.32 3.78
N LEU A 131 -14.21 0.65 3.61
CA LEU A 131 -12.95 1.28 3.27
C LEU A 131 -12.58 0.98 1.81
N PRO A 132 -12.29 2.01 0.99
CA PRO A 132 -11.84 1.80 -0.37
C PRO A 132 -10.47 1.12 -0.40
N MET A 133 -10.20 0.40 -1.48
CA MET A 133 -8.96 -0.35 -1.67
C MET A 133 -8.11 0.27 -2.76
N VAL A 134 -6.82 -0.05 -2.75
CA VAL A 134 -5.94 0.23 -3.90
C VAL A 134 -6.45 -0.51 -5.15
N PRO A 135 -6.32 0.08 -6.36
CA PRO A 135 -6.77 -0.55 -7.59
C PRO A 135 -6.07 -1.89 -7.85
N VAL A 136 -6.83 -2.93 -8.20
CA VAL A 136 -6.28 -4.18 -8.73
C VAL A 136 -6.04 -4.00 -10.23
N LEU A 137 -4.81 -4.25 -10.66
CA LEU A 137 -4.39 -4.15 -12.05
C LEU A 137 -4.43 -5.52 -12.74
N TYR A 138 -4.13 -6.59 -12.01
CA TYR A 138 -4.11 -7.95 -12.54
C TYR A 138 -4.31 -8.99 -11.43
N ARG A 139 -4.92 -10.12 -11.80
CA ARG A 139 -5.00 -11.34 -11.00
C ARG A 139 -4.81 -12.54 -11.93
N GLY A 140 -3.89 -13.44 -11.60
CA GLY A 140 -3.54 -14.58 -12.44
C GLY A 140 -2.16 -15.14 -12.08
N GLY A 141 -1.59 -16.00 -12.93
CA GLY A 141 -0.38 -16.77 -12.61
C GLY A 141 0.93 -16.25 -13.21
N SER A 142 0.95 -15.06 -13.81
CA SER A 142 2.09 -14.60 -14.58
C SER A 142 2.56 -13.20 -14.21
N LEU A 143 3.82 -13.10 -13.79
CA LEU A 143 4.47 -11.81 -13.57
C LEU A 143 4.63 -11.00 -14.89
N SER A 144 4.80 -11.66 -16.03
CA SER A 144 4.91 -10.94 -17.31
C SER A 144 3.58 -10.31 -17.70
N GLU A 145 2.46 -11.02 -17.48
CA GLU A 145 1.11 -10.48 -17.69
C GLU A 145 0.79 -9.37 -16.68
N ALA A 146 1.21 -9.52 -15.42
CA ALA A 146 1.11 -8.46 -14.41
C ALA A 146 1.76 -7.15 -14.87
N ARG A 147 2.96 -7.24 -15.45
CA ARG A 147 3.69 -6.08 -15.99
C ARG A 147 2.98 -5.48 -17.20
N ALA A 148 2.51 -6.33 -18.11
CA ALA A 148 1.73 -5.88 -19.27
C ALA A 148 0.45 -5.17 -18.84
N ALA A 149 -0.24 -5.67 -17.80
CA ALA A 149 -1.43 -5.05 -17.24
C ALA A 149 -1.15 -3.66 -16.66
N TRP A 150 -0.04 -3.48 -15.94
CA TRP A 150 0.39 -2.15 -15.49
C TRP A 150 0.66 -1.22 -16.68
N ALA A 151 1.44 -1.67 -17.66
CA ALA A 151 1.79 -0.86 -18.83
C ALA A 151 0.58 -0.49 -19.71
N ALA A 152 -0.47 -1.31 -19.73
CA ALA A 152 -1.69 -1.05 -20.47
C ALA A 152 -2.64 -0.07 -19.76
N GLN A 153 -2.61 -0.03 -18.42
CA GLN A 153 -3.58 0.73 -17.61
C GLN A 153 -3.00 1.99 -16.97
N ARG A 154 -1.68 2.11 -16.90
CA ARG A 154 -0.95 3.17 -16.22
C ARG A 154 0.22 3.67 -17.04
N SER A 155 0.71 4.83 -16.63
CA SER A 155 1.88 5.47 -17.23
C SER A 155 2.81 5.97 -16.11
N ALA A 156 4.08 6.17 -16.46
CA ALA A 156 5.11 6.61 -15.51
C ALA A 156 4.87 8.02 -14.94
N ASP A 157 3.95 8.79 -15.50
CA ASP A 157 3.49 10.10 -15.03
C ASP A 157 2.35 10.01 -14.01
N ARG A 158 1.57 8.92 -14.03
CA ARG A 158 0.33 8.78 -13.24
C ARG A 158 0.33 7.64 -12.23
N SER A 159 1.37 6.83 -12.17
CA SER A 159 1.48 5.70 -11.25
C SER A 159 2.92 5.55 -10.77
N GLU A 160 3.11 5.14 -9.52
CA GLU A 160 4.44 4.90 -8.99
C GLU A 160 5.05 3.59 -9.50
N GLY A 161 4.19 2.58 -9.63
CA GLY A 161 4.51 1.23 -10.05
C GLY A 161 3.42 0.28 -9.59
N PHE A 162 3.78 -0.95 -9.24
CA PHE A 162 2.84 -1.95 -8.75
C PHE A 162 3.41 -2.74 -7.56
N VAL A 163 2.51 -3.33 -6.79
CA VAL A 163 2.82 -4.34 -5.77
C VAL A 163 2.28 -5.67 -6.27
N VAL A 164 3.09 -6.72 -6.21
CA VAL A 164 2.69 -8.10 -6.51
C VAL A 164 2.72 -8.92 -5.22
N ARG A 165 1.65 -9.67 -4.96
CA ARG A 165 1.56 -10.56 -3.80
C ARG A 165 0.97 -11.91 -4.18
N ALA A 166 1.25 -12.94 -3.37
CA ALA A 166 0.50 -14.18 -3.44
C ALA A 166 -0.98 -13.89 -3.10
N ALA A 167 -1.91 -14.49 -3.84
CA ALA A 167 -3.34 -14.32 -3.61
C ALA A 167 -3.79 -14.88 -2.25
N GLY A 168 -3.14 -15.95 -1.79
CA GLY A 168 -3.39 -16.57 -0.49
C GLY A 168 -2.87 -15.76 0.71
N ARG A 169 -3.07 -16.34 1.90
CA ARG A 169 -2.55 -15.82 3.18
C ARG A 169 -1.03 -15.80 3.17
N ILE A 170 -0.44 -14.81 3.83
CA ILE A 170 1.02 -14.64 3.92
C ILE A 170 1.40 -14.46 5.40
N PRO A 171 1.99 -15.48 6.06
CA PRO A 171 2.57 -15.32 7.38
C PRO A 171 3.64 -14.22 7.40
N ALA A 172 3.80 -13.49 8.51
CA ALA A 172 4.78 -12.40 8.59
C ALA A 172 6.21 -12.80 8.19
N ALA A 173 6.63 -14.02 8.52
CA ALA A 173 7.94 -14.57 8.15
C ALA A 173 8.13 -14.73 6.64
N GLU A 174 7.05 -14.94 5.88
CA GLU A 174 7.08 -15.13 4.43
C GLU A 174 6.86 -13.83 3.65
N PHE A 175 6.42 -12.76 4.32
CA PHE A 175 6.17 -11.45 3.71
C PHE A 175 7.28 -10.95 2.77
N PRO A 176 8.58 -10.93 3.15
CA PRO A 176 9.63 -10.42 2.28
C PRO A 176 9.87 -11.28 1.02
N MET A 177 9.29 -12.49 0.97
CA MET A 177 9.31 -13.33 -0.22
C MET A 177 8.03 -13.15 -1.03
N LYS A 178 6.86 -13.31 -0.40
CA LYS A 178 5.54 -13.44 -1.06
C LYS A 178 4.84 -12.11 -1.39
N LEU A 179 5.48 -10.97 -1.10
CA LEU A 179 4.97 -9.65 -1.45
C LEU A 179 6.12 -8.72 -1.84
N LEU A 180 6.14 -8.33 -3.11
CA LEU A 180 7.21 -7.54 -3.72
C LEU A 180 6.64 -6.32 -4.44
N LYS A 181 7.50 -5.35 -4.74
CA LYS A 181 7.12 -4.15 -5.50
C LYS A 181 8.01 -3.96 -6.71
N TRP A 182 7.44 -3.41 -7.77
CA TRP A 182 8.17 -2.80 -8.87
C TRP A 182 7.85 -1.31 -8.87
N VAL A 183 8.88 -0.48 -8.97
CA VAL A 183 8.77 0.97 -8.90
C VAL A 183 9.53 1.56 -10.08
N ARG A 184 8.91 2.51 -10.80
CA ARG A 184 9.51 3.17 -11.97
C ARG A 184 10.78 3.96 -11.59
N ALA A 185 11.62 4.27 -12.58
CA ALA A 185 12.76 5.16 -12.39
C ALA A 185 12.28 6.58 -11.98
N ASP A 186 13.10 7.29 -11.19
CA ASP A 186 12.85 8.67 -10.77
C ASP A 186 11.45 8.85 -10.16
N HIS A 187 11.10 7.92 -9.26
CA HIS A 187 9.74 7.83 -8.73
C HIS A 187 9.37 8.97 -7.79
N VAL A 188 10.37 9.53 -7.11
CA VAL A 188 10.27 10.72 -6.28
C VAL A 188 10.51 11.95 -7.13
N ARG A 189 9.49 12.80 -7.27
CA ARG A 189 9.53 14.03 -8.09
C ARG A 189 9.21 15.30 -7.30
N THR A 190 9.02 15.16 -6.00
CA THR A 190 8.75 16.26 -5.08
C THR A 190 9.83 16.30 -4.01
N GLU A 191 10.31 17.50 -3.68
CA GLU A 191 11.29 17.68 -2.61
C GLU A 191 10.68 17.36 -1.24
N ALA A 192 11.44 16.78 -0.33
CA ALA A 192 10.92 16.37 0.98
C ALA A 192 10.53 17.54 1.90
N ALA A 193 10.94 18.78 1.59
CA ALA A 193 10.76 19.96 2.44
C ALA A 193 9.30 20.26 2.81
N TRP A 194 8.33 19.87 1.98
CA TRP A 194 6.90 20.06 2.29
C TRP A 194 6.45 19.31 3.56
N ARG A 195 7.18 18.27 3.98
CA ARG A 195 6.87 17.48 5.19
C ARG A 195 7.12 18.25 6.49
N HIS A 196 7.71 19.44 6.43
CA HIS A 196 7.97 20.29 7.59
C HIS A 196 7.05 21.52 7.61
N ARG A 197 5.98 21.50 6.82
CA ARG A 197 5.07 22.62 6.61
C ARG A 197 3.62 22.17 6.71
N ASP A 198 2.74 23.12 6.98
CA ASP A 198 1.29 22.92 7.01
C ASP A 198 0.63 23.26 5.65
N ASP A 199 1.38 23.84 4.71
CA ASP A 199 0.96 24.08 3.33
C ASP A 199 1.61 23.06 2.38
N PHE A 200 0.78 22.22 1.79
CA PHE A 200 1.19 21.20 0.81
C PHE A 200 0.08 20.97 -0.21
N ALA A 201 0.45 20.50 -1.40
CA ALA A 201 -0.53 20.15 -2.42
C ALA A 201 -1.37 18.95 -1.96
N VAL A 202 -2.65 18.94 -2.35
CA VAL A 202 -3.64 17.91 -1.98
C VAL A 202 -4.09 17.18 -3.26
N ASN A 203 -4.38 15.88 -3.16
CA ASN A 203 -4.98 15.13 -4.28
C ASN A 203 -6.46 15.48 -4.44
N GLU A 204 -7.07 15.11 -5.57
CA GLU A 204 -8.51 15.26 -5.77
C GLU A 204 -9.24 13.92 -5.55
N PHE A 205 -10.49 14.00 -5.09
CA PHE A 205 -11.31 12.88 -4.63
C PHE A 205 -12.66 12.89 -5.34
N ALA A 206 -13.23 11.70 -5.55
CA ALA A 206 -14.53 11.47 -6.20
C ALA A 206 -15.72 11.88 -5.33
#